data_AF-A0A7K4NEY3-F1
#
_entry.id   AF-A0A7K4NEY3-F1
#
_cell.length_a   1.000
_cell.length_b   1.000
_cell.length_c   1.000
_cell.angle_alpha   90.00
_cell.angle_beta   90.00
_cell.angle_gamma   90.00
#
_symmetry.space_group_name_H-M   'P 1'
#
loop_
_entity.id
_entity.type
_entity.pdbx_description
1 polymer ?
#
loop_
_entity_poly.entity_id
_entity_poly.type
_entity_poly.pdbx_seq_one_letter_code
_entity_poly.pdbx_strand_id
1 'polypeptide(L)'
;RMAIEQIELRLTTFHDLGDTVVTVMPTIGLMKNMKSSLAKFMPGADQELNNMAEMLGGLMTETFHSTDASIGADAVMDAESEKIMQEASAVAEQQSVDKFPTIPEQASEPSPSRFM
;
A
#
# COMPACT_ATOMS: atom_id res chain seq x y z
N ARG A 1 32.82 -1.20 -12.57
CA ARG A 1 32.27 -0.12 -13.43
C ARG A 1 30.95 -0.54 -14.05
N MET A 2 30.93 -1.62 -14.84
CA MET A 2 29.70 -2.14 -15.49
C MET A 2 28.52 -2.36 -14.52
N ALA A 3 28.76 -2.88 -13.31
CA ALA A 3 27.70 -3.09 -12.33
C ALA A 3 27.03 -1.78 -11.85
N ILE A 4 27.76 -0.67 -11.75
CA ILE A 4 27.20 0.62 -11.30
C ILE A 4 26.36 1.24 -12.42
N GLU A 5 26.84 1.21 -13.66
CA GLU A 5 26.11 1.70 -14.84
C GLU A 5 24.79 0.93 -15.04
N GLN A 6 24.80 -0.38 -14.75
CA GLN A 6 23.60 -1.21 -14.81
C GLN A 6 22.60 -0.89 -13.69
N ILE A 7 23.09 -0.57 -12.49
CA ILE A 7 22.26 -0.10 -11.37
C ILE A 7 21.67 1.28 -11.69
N GLU A 8 22.48 2.20 -12.23
CA GLU A 8 22.04 3.53 -12.65
C GLU A 8 20.93 3.43 -13.71
N LEU A 9 21.11 2.62 -14.76
CA LEU A 9 20.09 2.42 -15.79
C LEU A 9 18.76 1.90 -15.22
N ARG A 10 18.83 0.95 -14.27
CA ARG A 10 17.64 0.44 -13.58
C ARG A 10 16.97 1.55 -12.76
N LEU A 11 17.72 2.28 -11.94
CA LEU A 11 17.17 3.36 -11.11
C LEU A 11 16.53 4.47 -11.95
N THR A 12 17.14 4.86 -13.06
CA THR A 12 16.54 5.80 -14.01
C THR A 12 15.24 5.26 -14.59
N THR A 13 15.19 3.98 -14.96
CA THR A 13 13.94 3.35 -15.45
C THR A 13 12.83 3.36 -14.39
N PHE A 14 13.15 3.10 -13.12
CA PHE A 14 12.19 3.20 -12.01
C PHE A 14 11.73 4.64 -11.77
N HIS A 15 12.63 5.61 -11.90
CA HIS A 15 12.30 7.01 -11.77
C HIS A 15 11.33 7.45 -12.87
N ASP A 16 11.62 7.12 -14.13
CA ASP A 16 10.77 7.42 -15.28
C ASP A 16 9.38 6.74 -15.15
N LEU A 17 9.34 5.52 -14.62
CA LEU A 17 8.09 4.82 -14.33
C LEU A 17 7.29 5.51 -13.22
N GLY A 18 7.97 5.96 -12.15
CA GLY A 18 7.37 6.74 -11.08
C GLY A 18 6.73 8.03 -11.59
N ASP A 19 7.45 8.78 -12.42
CA ASP A 19 6.95 10.00 -13.05
C ASP A 19 5.74 9.71 -13.95
N THR A 20 5.79 8.61 -14.71
CA THR A 20 4.67 8.18 -15.55
C THR A 20 3.40 7.95 -14.72
N VAL A 21 3.51 7.35 -13.54
CA VAL A 21 2.36 7.07 -12.68
C VAL A 21 1.69 8.31 -12.13
N VAL A 22 2.48 9.33 -11.80
CA VAL A 22 1.98 10.66 -11.40
C VAL A 22 1.13 11.28 -12.52
N THR A 23 1.44 11.00 -13.78
CA THR A 23 0.67 11.52 -14.94
C THR A 23 -0.53 10.64 -15.33
N VAL A 24 -0.41 9.32 -15.25
CA VAL A 24 -1.44 8.38 -15.71
C VAL A 24 -2.58 8.25 -14.70
N MET A 25 -2.28 8.23 -13.39
CA MET A 25 -3.32 8.05 -12.36
C MET A 25 -4.40 9.15 -12.40
N PRO A 26 -4.07 10.46 -12.49
CA PRO A 26 -5.06 11.51 -12.66
C PRO A 26 -5.88 11.36 -13.96
N THR A 27 -5.26 10.87 -15.03
CA THR A 27 -5.91 10.64 -16.32
C THR A 27 -6.98 9.54 -16.23
N ILE A 28 -6.69 8.44 -15.53
CA ILE A 28 -7.67 7.40 -15.21
C ILE A 28 -8.82 7.97 -14.37
N GLY A 29 -8.51 8.83 -13.39
CA GLY A 29 -9.51 9.55 -12.60
C GLY A 29 -10.41 10.44 -13.47
N LEU A 30 -9.85 11.16 -14.43
CA LEU A 30 -10.60 11.98 -15.38
C LEU A 30 -11.55 11.13 -16.23
N MET A 31 -11.09 10.00 -16.76
CA MET A 31 -11.93 9.07 -17.54
C MET A 31 -13.13 8.56 -16.74
N LYS A 32 -12.92 8.22 -15.46
CA LYS A 32 -14.01 7.82 -14.54
C LYS A 32 -15.01 8.95 -14.30
N ASN A 33 -14.57 10.20 -14.25
CA ASN A 33 -15.46 11.35 -14.13
C ASN A 33 -16.24 11.63 -15.43
N MET A 34 -15.60 11.47 -16.59
CA MET A 34 -16.26 11.62 -17.90
C MET A 34 -17.39 10.62 -18.10
N LYS A 35 -17.34 9.43 -17.49
CA LYS A 35 -18.43 8.44 -17.48
C LYS A 35 -19.77 9.07 -17.12
N SER A 36 -19.84 9.83 -16.02
CA SER A 36 -21.10 10.44 -15.56
C SER A 36 -21.62 11.51 -16.51
N SER A 37 -20.72 12.22 -17.19
CA SER A 37 -21.08 13.28 -18.13
C SER A 37 -21.51 12.72 -19.48
N LEU A 38 -20.84 11.67 -19.96
CA LEU A 38 -21.04 11.10 -21.29
C LEU A 38 -22.18 10.07 -21.33
N ALA A 39 -22.44 9.34 -20.23
CA ALA A 39 -23.53 8.37 -20.14
C ALA A 39 -24.93 8.96 -20.46
N LYS A 40 -25.10 10.28 -20.27
CA LYS A 40 -26.36 10.99 -20.58
C LYS A 40 -26.58 11.25 -22.08
N PHE A 41 -25.51 11.26 -22.86
CA PHE A 41 -25.53 11.64 -24.28
C PHE A 41 -25.07 10.52 -25.20
N MET A 42 -24.38 9.52 -24.67
CA MET A 42 -23.85 8.37 -25.40
C MET A 42 -24.07 7.08 -24.59
N PRO A 43 -25.19 6.37 -24.85
CA PRO A 43 -25.45 5.07 -24.24
C PRO A 43 -24.31 4.09 -24.58
N GLY A 44 -23.79 3.37 -23.59
CA GLY A 44 -22.67 2.42 -23.78
C GLY A 44 -21.27 3.03 -23.65
N ALA A 45 -21.14 4.36 -23.64
CA ALA A 45 -19.85 5.00 -23.35
C ALA A 45 -19.38 4.75 -21.92
N ASP A 46 -20.31 4.48 -21.01
CA ASP A 46 -20.03 4.15 -19.63
C ASP A 46 -19.31 2.80 -19.49
N GLN A 47 -19.70 1.81 -20.30
CA GLN A 47 -19.04 0.50 -20.37
C GLN A 47 -17.64 0.64 -20.94
N GLU A 48 -17.50 1.35 -22.07
CA GLU A 48 -16.21 1.50 -22.74
C GLU A 48 -15.20 2.28 -21.89
N LEU A 49 -15.63 3.37 -21.25
CA LEU A 49 -14.79 4.13 -20.32
C LEU A 49 -14.37 3.31 -19.10
N ASN A 50 -15.23 2.40 -18.63
CA ASN A 50 -14.91 1.51 -17.53
C ASN A 50 -13.88 0.45 -17.97
N ASN A 51 -14.07 -0.17 -19.14
CA ASN A 51 -13.12 -1.11 -19.73
C ASN A 51 -11.74 -0.47 -19.91
N MET A 52 -11.68 0.76 -20.44
CA MET A 52 -10.42 1.48 -20.60
C MET A 52 -9.75 1.79 -19.26
N ALA A 53 -10.52 2.23 -18.25
CA ALA A 53 -9.98 2.51 -16.92
C ALA A 53 -9.45 1.24 -16.22
N GLU A 54 -10.13 0.11 -16.40
CA GLU A 54 -9.70 -1.20 -15.89
C GLU A 54 -8.45 -1.70 -16.61
N MET A 55 -8.40 -1.60 -17.94
CA MET A 55 -7.23 -1.97 -18.72
C MET A 55 -6.00 -1.13 -18.33
N LEU A 56 -6.16 0.19 -18.23
CA LEU A 56 -5.07 1.08 -17.81
C LEU A 56 -4.63 0.81 -16.37
N GLY A 57 -5.58 0.57 -15.45
CA GLY A 57 -5.26 0.19 -14.07
C GLY A 57 -4.54 -1.16 -13.97
N GLY A 58 -4.96 -2.13 -14.80
CA GLY A 58 -4.30 -3.43 -14.94
C GLY A 58 -2.89 -3.29 -15.46
N LEU A 59 -2.67 -2.55 -16.55
CA LEU A 59 -1.33 -2.28 -17.09
C LEU A 59 -0.42 -1.58 -16.09
N MET A 60 -0.93 -0.60 -15.32
CA MET A 60 -0.13 0.05 -14.26
C MET A 60 0.28 -0.96 -13.18
N THR A 61 -0.67 -1.75 -12.70
CA THR A 61 -0.41 -2.79 -11.69
C THR A 61 0.60 -3.80 -12.21
N GLU A 62 0.40 -4.29 -13.43
CA GLU A 62 1.29 -5.25 -14.07
C GLU A 62 2.68 -4.67 -14.35
N THR A 63 2.82 -3.38 -14.64
CA THR A 63 4.13 -2.73 -14.82
C THR A 63 4.93 -2.72 -13.52
N PHE A 64 4.29 -2.50 -12.37
CA PHE A 64 4.94 -2.60 -11.06
C PHE A 64 5.19 -4.06 -10.62
N HIS A 65 4.24 -4.95 -10.87
CA HIS A 65 4.36 -6.37 -10.53
C HIS A 65 5.33 -7.14 -11.44
N SER A 66 5.45 -6.79 -12.71
CA SER A 66 6.45 -7.38 -13.64
C SER A 66 7.87 -7.06 -13.19
N THR A 67 8.03 -6.01 -12.39
CA THR A 67 9.33 -5.67 -11.81
C THR A 67 9.72 -6.62 -10.67
N ASP A 68 8.76 -7.26 -10.01
CA ASP A 68 8.92 -8.35 -9.03
C ASP A 68 9.44 -9.67 -9.68
N ALA A 69 9.40 -9.78 -11.00
CA ALA A 69 10.10 -10.86 -11.71
C ALA A 69 11.60 -10.57 -11.93
N SER A 70 12.05 -9.34 -11.64
CA SER A 70 13.45 -8.88 -11.81
C SER A 70 14.11 -8.37 -10.52
N ILE A 71 13.30 -7.98 -9.54
CA ILE A 71 13.63 -7.96 -8.13
C ILE A 71 13.23 -9.35 -7.66
N GLY A 72 14.19 -10.27 -7.56
CA GLY A 72 13.87 -11.64 -7.20
C GLY A 72 12.91 -11.66 -6.01
N ALA A 73 11.82 -12.42 -6.11
CA ALA A 73 11.01 -12.82 -4.96
C ALA A 73 11.88 -13.46 -3.83
N ASP A 74 13.13 -13.79 -4.13
CA ASP A 74 14.18 -14.26 -3.22
C ASP A 74 15.01 -13.13 -2.55
N ALA A 75 14.88 -11.88 -2.98
CA ALA A 75 15.70 -10.75 -2.52
C ALA A 75 14.96 -9.76 -1.59
N VAL A 76 13.63 -9.83 -1.49
CA VAL A 76 12.83 -8.94 -0.62
C VAL A 76 12.58 -9.55 0.76
N MET A 77 12.82 -10.85 0.95
CA MET A 77 12.81 -11.53 2.24
C MET A 77 14.13 -12.25 2.51
N ASP A 78 15.25 -11.52 2.43
CA ASP A 78 16.48 -12.01 3.02
C ASP A 78 16.32 -12.09 4.56
N ALA A 79 17.03 -13.02 5.19
CA ALA A 79 17.00 -13.22 6.65
C ALA A 79 17.31 -11.92 7.42
N GLU A 80 18.08 -11.00 6.83
CA GLU A 80 18.35 -9.68 7.37
C GLU A 80 17.08 -8.80 7.43
N SER A 81 16.26 -8.79 6.38
CA SER A 81 14.99 -8.04 6.35
C SER A 81 14.00 -8.57 7.38
N GLU A 82 13.93 -9.89 7.54
CA GLU A 82 13.09 -10.52 8.58
C GLU A 82 13.58 -10.14 9.99
N LYS A 83 14.89 -10.14 10.21
CA LYS A 83 15.50 -9.70 11.47
C LYS A 83 15.21 -8.23 11.77
N ILE A 84 15.29 -7.34 10.78
CA ILE A 84 14.93 -5.92 10.94
C ILE A 84 13.46 -5.77 11.34
N MET A 85 12.55 -6.50 10.69
CA MET A 85 11.12 -6.46 11.04
C MET A 85 10.84 -7.00 12.45
N GLN A 86 11.53 -8.07 12.86
CA GLN A 86 11.41 -8.62 14.21
C GLN A 86 11.91 -7.64 15.27
N GLU A 87 13.06 -6.99 15.04
CA GLU A 87 13.61 -5.98 15.95
C GLU A 87 12.68 -4.76 16.06
N ALA A 88 12.14 -4.29 14.93
CA ALA A 88 11.19 -3.17 14.92
C ALA A 88 9.90 -3.52 15.67
N SER A 89 9.37 -4.73 15.51
CA SER A 89 8.19 -5.20 16.24
C SER A 89 8.45 -5.26 17.74
N ALA A 90 9.60 -5.80 18.16
CA ALA A 90 9.99 -5.86 19.58
C ALA A 90 10.11 -4.46 20.21
N VAL A 91 10.68 -3.50 19.49
CA VAL A 91 10.76 -2.10 19.95
C VAL A 91 9.37 -1.46 20.03
N ALA A 92 8.49 -1.71 19.06
CA ALA A 92 7.11 -1.20 19.08
C ALA A 92 6.30 -1.79 20.25
N GLU A 93 6.44 -3.08 20.51
CA GLU A 93 5.83 -3.75 21.67
C GLU A 93 6.31 -3.13 22.98
N GLN A 94 7.63 -2.96 23.15
CA GLN A 94 8.19 -2.35 24.35
C GLN A 94 7.72 -0.91 24.55
N GLN A 95 7.68 -0.09 23.48
CA GLN A 95 7.17 1.28 23.56
C GLN A 95 5.67 1.37 23.78
N SER A 96 4.90 0.35 23.39
CA SER A 96 3.45 0.32 23.60
C SER A 96 3.09 0.11 25.07
N VAL A 97 3.82 -0.75 25.78
CA VAL A 97 3.60 -1.04 27.21
C VAL A 97 3.71 0.22 28.07
N ASP A 98 4.68 1.10 27.79
CA ASP A 98 4.87 2.35 28.53
C ASP A 98 3.84 3.45 28.17
N LYS A 99 3.08 3.27 27.08
CA LYS A 99 2.05 4.22 26.62
C LYS A 99 0.64 3.82 27.05
N PHE A 100 0.43 2.59 27.52
CA PHE A 100 -0.86 2.19 28.07
C PHE A 100 -0.95 2.60 29.55
N PRO A 101 -1.93 3.44 29.93
CA PRO A 101 -2.16 3.75 31.34
C PRO A 101 -2.53 2.46 32.08
N THR A 102 -1.94 2.23 33.25
CA THR A 102 -2.32 1.12 34.12
C THR A 102 -3.79 1.26 34.50
N ILE A 103 -4.56 0.19 34.38
CA ILE A 103 -5.95 0.16 34.85
C ILE A 103 -5.91 0.39 36.37
N PRO A 104 -6.63 1.41 36.91
CA PRO A 104 -6.68 1.63 38.34
C PRO A 104 -7.24 0.36 39.01
N GLU A 105 -6.56 -0.16 40.04
CA GLU A 105 -7.15 -1.16 40.94
C GLU A 105 -8.46 -0.58 41.46
N GLN A 106 -9.59 -1.07 40.95
CA GLN A 106 -10.88 -0.71 41.51
C GLN A 106 -10.88 -1.16 42.97
N ALA A 107 -10.99 -0.17 43.86
CA ALA A 107 -11.20 -0.34 45.28
C ALA A 107 -12.13 -1.52 45.53
N SER A 108 -11.58 -2.56 46.13
CA SER A 108 -12.35 -3.65 46.72
C SER A 108 -13.04 -3.10 47.96
N GLU A 109 -14.14 -2.36 47.78
CA GLU A 109 -15.07 -2.09 48.85
C GLU A 109 -15.96 -3.33 49.07
N PRO A 110 -15.92 -3.96 50.26
CA PRO A 110 -16.78 -5.09 50.56
C PRO A 110 -18.22 -4.57 50.74
N SER A 111 -19.11 -4.97 49.83
CA SER A 111 -20.54 -4.66 49.93
C SER A 111 -21.15 -5.40 51.13
N PRO A 112 -21.90 -4.72 52.05
CA PRO A 112 -22.43 -5.36 53.23
C PRO A 112 -23.58 -6.28 52.85
N SER A 113 -23.46 -7.54 53.27
CA SER A 113 -24.43 -8.61 53.06
C SER A 113 -25.79 -8.24 53.65
N ARG A 114 -26.78 -7.99 52.79
CA ARG A 114 -28.19 -8.07 53.14
C ARG A 114 -28.61 -9.55 53.01
N PHE A 115 -29.50 -10.01 53.89
CA PHE A 115 -30.03 -11.38 54.07
C PHE A 115 -29.27 -12.27 55.06
N MET A 116 -29.55 -12.14 56.37
CA MET A 116 -30.49 -12.98 57.15
C MET A 116 -30.61 -12.46 58.58
#